data_AF-A0A532CS17-F1
#
_entry.id   AF-A0A532CS17-F1
#
_cell.length_a   1.000
_cell.length_b   1.000
_cell.length_c   1.000
_cell.angle_alpha   90.00
_cell.angle_beta   90.00
_cell.angle_gamma   90.00
#
_symmetry.space_group_name_H-M   'P 1'
#
loop_
_entity.id
_entity.type
_entity.pdbx_description
1 polymer ?
#
loop_
_entity_poly.entity_id
_entity_poly.type
_entity_poly.pdbx_seq_one_letter_code
_entity_poly.pdbx_strand_id
1 'polypeptide(L)'
;MSTGLLIVGHGSRDPSANGEFESVVATYRATHPDLHVVHGYVELASPSLATALRELAHRVDSVVVLPLFLFAAGHVKNDIPLALSQARENFPTVRFTVTNALGVHPNLIDLAFLRARTALEGAAEAANTAVVVVGRGASDPDANGDFCKVVRLLAEGREFGWVLPCFIGIVRPRLEETVELIARARPKRIVVIPYLLFGGRLIAKIREQVDSFQARYPWIKTELMPHLGSHEHLFSVMDERLSQAMEGARPLPCDTCQYRVPVSAVTKQVGGLTALLWSLRHGFTHTQAMPHVHAHRPLSKHVLICGNADCADAGSITLIATLRRLLKATGRENEIRVTKTSCMGRCGEGPTVAVYPDGVWYRGVKEADAKELVEEHLLSDRLVSRLVDNIMQ
;
A
#
# COMPACT_ATOMS: atom_id res chain seq x y z
N MET A 1 -33.18 12.43 11.67
CA MET A 1 -32.79 12.20 10.27
C MET A 1 -32.83 10.71 10.02
N SER A 2 -33.70 10.25 9.14
CA SER A 2 -33.75 8.83 8.76
C SER A 2 -32.56 8.52 7.85
N THR A 3 -31.83 7.43 8.13
CA THR A 3 -30.66 7.00 7.33
C THR A 3 -30.94 5.64 6.70
N GLY A 4 -30.73 5.56 5.39
CA GLY A 4 -30.77 4.33 4.62
C GLY A 4 -29.37 3.85 4.23
N LEU A 5 -29.21 2.53 4.11
CA LEU A 5 -27.98 1.90 3.64
C LEU A 5 -28.25 1.21 2.31
N LEU A 6 -27.53 1.61 1.26
CA LEU A 6 -27.52 0.94 -0.03
C LEU A 6 -26.23 0.12 -0.17
N ILE A 7 -26.35 -1.21 -0.12
CA ILE A 7 -25.25 -2.13 -0.39
C ILE A 7 -25.16 -2.37 -1.90
N VAL A 8 -24.01 -2.03 -2.49
CA VAL A 8 -23.81 -2.09 -3.94
C VAL A 8 -22.95 -3.29 -4.30
N GLY A 9 -23.53 -4.21 -5.09
CA GLY A 9 -22.80 -5.31 -5.71
C GLY A 9 -22.43 -5.00 -7.17
N HIS A 10 -21.49 -5.75 -7.73
CA HIS A 10 -21.21 -5.68 -9.18
C HIS A 10 -22.40 -6.21 -9.99
N GLY A 11 -22.99 -7.32 -9.55
CA GLY A 11 -23.99 -8.09 -10.28
C GLY A 11 -23.37 -9.13 -11.21
N SER A 12 -24.07 -10.25 -11.40
CA SER A 12 -23.60 -11.40 -12.18
C SER A 12 -24.69 -11.87 -13.15
N ARG A 13 -24.25 -12.44 -14.28
CA ARG A 13 -25.14 -13.22 -15.16
C ARG A 13 -25.49 -14.59 -14.58
N ASP A 14 -24.79 -15.01 -13.54
CA ASP A 14 -25.03 -16.27 -12.82
C ASP A 14 -26.01 -16.00 -11.65
N PRO A 15 -27.24 -16.54 -11.69
CA PRO A 15 -28.23 -16.31 -10.64
C PRO A 15 -27.79 -16.80 -9.27
N SER A 16 -26.96 -17.84 -9.20
CA SER A 16 -26.46 -18.38 -7.92
C SER A 16 -25.58 -17.37 -7.19
N ALA A 17 -24.74 -16.63 -7.93
CA ALA A 17 -23.89 -15.59 -7.36
C ALA A 17 -24.70 -14.38 -6.87
N ASN A 18 -25.77 -14.01 -7.58
CA ASN A 18 -26.66 -12.94 -7.13
C ASN A 18 -27.43 -13.36 -5.88
N GLY A 19 -27.93 -14.60 -5.82
CA GLY A 19 -28.62 -15.15 -4.65
C GLY A 19 -27.73 -15.20 -3.40
N GLU A 20 -26.44 -15.51 -3.54
CA GLU A 20 -25.50 -15.46 -2.41
C GLU A 20 -25.29 -14.02 -1.91
N PHE A 21 -25.13 -13.05 -2.82
CA PHE A 21 -25.07 -11.62 -2.46
C PHE A 21 -26.34 -11.15 -1.75
N GLU A 22 -27.51 -11.50 -2.28
CA GLU A 22 -28.80 -11.15 -1.68
C GLU A 22 -28.98 -11.78 -0.29
N SER A 23 -28.48 -13.00 -0.09
CA SER A 23 -28.46 -13.68 1.22
C SER A 23 -27.56 -12.97 2.23
N VAL A 24 -26.38 -12.50 1.81
CA VAL A 24 -25.51 -11.66 2.65
C VAL A 24 -26.22 -10.37 3.05
N VAL A 25 -26.87 -9.69 2.09
CA VAL A 25 -27.66 -8.47 2.37
C VAL A 25 -28.83 -8.75 3.31
N ALA A 26 -29.56 -9.84 3.12
CA ALA A 26 -30.68 -10.22 3.96
C ALA A 26 -30.23 -10.52 5.40
N THR A 27 -29.12 -11.23 5.55
CA THR A 27 -28.50 -11.51 6.86
C THR A 27 -28.09 -10.22 7.55
N TYR A 28 -27.40 -9.33 6.82
CA TYR A 28 -26.98 -8.04 7.34
C TYR A 28 -28.15 -7.12 7.73
N ARG A 29 -29.23 -7.14 6.93
CA ARG A 29 -30.47 -6.42 7.25
C ARG A 29 -31.12 -6.95 8.54
N ALA A 30 -31.14 -8.26 8.73
CA ALA A 30 -31.74 -8.87 9.92
C ALA A 30 -31.01 -8.47 11.21
N THR A 31 -29.70 -8.20 11.15
CA THR A 31 -28.91 -7.74 12.30
C THR A 31 -28.96 -6.22 12.51
N HIS A 32 -29.56 -5.46 11.58
CA HIS A 32 -29.67 -4.00 11.62
C HIS A 32 -31.11 -3.52 11.38
N PRO A 33 -32.05 -3.84 12.29
CA PRO A 33 -33.47 -3.53 12.11
C PRO A 33 -33.78 -2.03 12.05
N ASP A 34 -32.92 -1.19 12.64
CA ASP A 34 -33.08 0.26 12.70
C ASP A 34 -32.68 0.98 11.39
N LEU A 35 -32.10 0.25 10.43
CA LEU A 35 -31.63 0.81 9.16
C LEU A 35 -32.49 0.35 7.98
N HIS A 36 -32.78 1.28 7.08
CA HIS A 36 -33.36 0.94 5.78
C HIS A 36 -32.28 0.35 4.85
N VAL A 37 -31.96 -0.93 5.04
CA VAL A 37 -30.96 -1.64 4.23
C VAL A 37 -31.59 -2.11 2.93
N VAL A 38 -31.09 -1.65 1.79
CA VAL A 38 -31.44 -2.11 0.44
C VAL A 38 -30.18 -2.49 -0.33
N HIS A 39 -30.34 -3.16 -1.47
CA HIS A 39 -29.23 -3.46 -2.35
C HIS A 39 -29.46 -2.92 -3.76
N GLY A 40 -28.39 -2.83 -4.53
CA GLY A 40 -28.45 -2.57 -5.96
C GLY A 40 -27.19 -3.06 -6.65
N TYR A 41 -27.24 -3.10 -7.97
CA TYR A 41 -26.15 -3.60 -8.80
C TYR A 41 -25.63 -2.52 -9.74
N VAL A 42 -24.31 -2.47 -9.91
CA VAL A 42 -23.70 -1.59 -10.91
C VAL A 42 -24.10 -2.06 -12.31
N GLU A 43 -24.07 -3.38 -12.57
CA GLU A 43 -24.44 -3.97 -13.86
C GLU A 43 -25.06 -5.36 -13.71
N LEU A 44 -25.54 -5.94 -14.83
CA LEU A 44 -25.88 -7.36 -15.02
C LEU A 44 -27.06 -7.93 -14.21
N ALA A 45 -27.50 -7.24 -13.16
CA ALA A 45 -28.59 -7.65 -12.29
C ALA A 45 -29.48 -6.45 -11.91
N SER A 46 -30.62 -6.73 -11.30
CA SER A 46 -31.61 -5.73 -10.88
C SER A 46 -31.91 -5.87 -9.38
N PRO A 47 -32.19 -4.77 -8.67
CA PRO A 47 -32.35 -3.40 -9.18
C PRO A 47 -31.02 -2.74 -9.53
N SER A 48 -31.02 -1.88 -10.55
CA SER A 48 -29.82 -1.09 -10.92
C SER A 48 -29.47 -0.09 -9.83
N LEU A 49 -28.19 0.28 -9.73
CA LEU A 49 -27.69 1.27 -8.77
C LEU A 49 -28.52 2.57 -8.81
N ALA A 50 -28.80 3.08 -10.01
CA ALA A 50 -29.60 4.30 -10.18
C ALA A 50 -31.04 4.16 -9.66
N THR A 51 -31.67 3.00 -9.89
CA THR A 51 -33.03 2.73 -9.39
C THR A 51 -33.04 2.58 -7.88
N ALA A 52 -32.10 1.81 -7.32
CA ALA A 52 -32.02 1.60 -5.88
C ALA A 52 -31.70 2.90 -5.13
N LEU A 53 -30.82 3.75 -5.65
CA LEU A 53 -30.53 5.08 -5.10
C LEU A 53 -31.79 5.96 -5.06
N ARG A 54 -32.51 6.04 -6.18
CA ARG A 54 -33.72 6.84 -6.32
C ARG A 54 -34.83 6.37 -5.37
N GLU A 55 -35.09 5.07 -5.32
CA GLU A 55 -36.12 4.50 -4.45
C GLU A 55 -35.82 4.71 -2.97
N LEU A 56 -34.54 4.61 -2.58
CA LEU A 56 -34.13 4.86 -1.21
C LEU A 56 -34.20 6.35 -0.88
N ALA A 57 -33.74 7.23 -1.77
CA ALA A 57 -33.74 8.69 -1.58
C ALA A 57 -35.15 9.28 -1.37
N HIS A 58 -36.20 8.64 -1.88
CA HIS A 58 -37.59 9.03 -1.59
C HIS A 58 -38.05 8.74 -0.16
N ARG A 59 -37.31 7.92 0.61
CA ARG A 59 -37.75 7.40 1.91
C ARG A 59 -36.93 7.90 3.09
N VAL A 60 -35.74 8.46 2.84
CA VAL A 60 -34.77 8.80 3.89
C VAL A 60 -34.13 10.17 3.62
N ASP A 61 -33.63 10.81 4.68
CA ASP A 61 -32.93 12.10 4.58
C ASP A 61 -31.45 11.93 4.24
N SER A 62 -30.90 10.74 4.51
CA SER A 62 -29.49 10.41 4.33
C SER A 62 -29.33 9.00 3.77
N VAL A 63 -28.52 8.86 2.73
CA VAL A 63 -28.18 7.58 2.08
C VAL A 63 -26.69 7.32 2.22
N VAL A 64 -26.35 6.20 2.85
CA VAL A 64 -24.98 5.66 2.87
C VAL A 64 -24.89 4.59 1.79
N VAL A 65 -23.93 4.74 0.87
CA VAL A 65 -23.65 3.78 -0.20
C VAL A 65 -22.41 2.98 0.20
N LEU A 66 -22.57 1.67 0.38
CA LEU A 66 -21.49 0.75 0.74
C LEU A 66 -21.15 -0.13 -0.47
N PRO A 67 -20.02 0.12 -1.17
CA PRO A 67 -19.56 -0.76 -2.23
C PRO A 67 -19.06 -2.08 -1.65
N LEU A 68 -19.81 -3.16 -1.87
CA LEU A 68 -19.42 -4.51 -1.45
C LEU A 68 -18.45 -5.13 -2.47
N PHE A 69 -17.28 -4.49 -2.58
CA PHE A 69 -16.19 -4.83 -3.48
C PHE A 69 -14.93 -5.07 -2.66
N LEU A 70 -14.15 -6.10 -3.00
CA LEU A 70 -12.89 -6.38 -2.30
C LEU A 70 -11.87 -5.26 -2.51
N PHE A 71 -11.77 -4.71 -3.71
CA PHE A 71 -10.82 -3.64 -4.06
C PHE A 71 -11.51 -2.60 -4.94
N ALA A 72 -11.05 -1.35 -4.83
CA ALA A 72 -11.55 -0.26 -5.64
C ALA A 72 -10.89 -0.30 -7.04
N ALA A 73 -11.71 -0.49 -8.07
CA ALA A 73 -11.32 -0.40 -9.48
C ALA A 73 -12.35 0.48 -10.23
N GLY A 74 -12.45 0.38 -11.56
CA GLY A 74 -13.33 1.20 -12.41
C GLY A 74 -14.73 1.44 -11.84
N HIS A 75 -15.45 0.40 -11.41
CA HIS A 75 -16.80 0.56 -10.85
C HIS A 75 -16.87 1.43 -9.59
N VAL A 76 -15.91 1.25 -8.67
CA VAL A 76 -15.86 2.02 -7.42
C VAL A 76 -15.30 3.42 -7.66
N LYS A 77 -14.31 3.55 -8.55
CA LYS A 77 -13.61 4.81 -8.83
C LYS A 77 -14.36 5.73 -9.81
N ASN A 78 -15.23 5.18 -10.67
CA ASN A 78 -15.93 5.95 -11.71
C ASN A 78 -17.46 5.79 -11.66
N ASP A 79 -17.99 4.57 -11.78
CA ASP A 79 -19.43 4.35 -12.01
C ASP A 79 -20.30 4.74 -10.81
N ILE A 80 -19.89 4.35 -9.60
CA ILE A 80 -20.58 4.74 -8.36
C ILE A 80 -20.54 6.26 -8.15
N PRO A 81 -19.37 6.95 -8.25
CA PRO A 81 -19.31 8.41 -8.20
C PRO A 81 -20.20 9.11 -9.24
N LEU A 82 -20.27 8.60 -10.47
CA LEU A 82 -21.12 9.16 -11.51
C LEU A 82 -22.61 9.04 -11.15
N ALA A 83 -23.05 7.84 -10.74
CA ALA A 83 -24.43 7.62 -10.31
C ALA A 83 -24.80 8.49 -9.10
N LEU A 84 -23.87 8.67 -8.15
CA LEU A 84 -24.06 9.55 -7.00
C LEU A 84 -24.14 11.02 -7.37
N SER A 85 -23.35 11.48 -8.35
CA SER A 85 -23.41 12.87 -8.84
C SER A 85 -24.79 13.17 -9.42
N GLN A 86 -25.32 12.25 -10.24
CA GLN A 86 -26.67 12.38 -10.77
C GLN A 86 -27.77 12.29 -9.69
N ALA A 87 -27.59 11.42 -8.69
CA ALA A 87 -28.53 11.34 -7.57
C ALA A 87 -28.57 12.64 -6.74
N ARG A 88 -27.42 13.30 -6.53
CA ARG A 88 -27.33 14.59 -5.83
C ARG A 88 -28.04 15.72 -6.58
N GLU A 89 -27.97 15.73 -7.91
CA GLU A 89 -28.71 16.68 -8.74
C GLU A 89 -30.23 16.48 -8.63
N ASN A 90 -30.68 15.23 -8.64
CA ASN A 90 -32.11 14.89 -8.57
C ASN A 90 -32.71 15.04 -7.15
N PHE A 91 -31.89 14.92 -6.10
CA PHE A 91 -32.30 14.93 -4.70
C PHE A 91 -31.43 15.87 -3.86
N PRO A 92 -31.52 17.21 -4.05
CA PRO A 92 -30.61 18.17 -3.43
C PRO A 92 -30.73 18.26 -1.90
N THR A 93 -31.87 17.82 -1.33
CA THR A 93 -32.12 17.81 0.11
C THR A 93 -31.61 16.53 0.80
N VAL A 94 -31.29 15.48 0.03
CA VAL A 94 -30.84 14.19 0.57
C VAL A 94 -29.32 14.17 0.66
N ARG A 95 -28.79 13.75 1.81
CA ARG A 95 -27.35 13.58 1.99
C ARG A 95 -26.89 12.25 1.42
N PHE A 96 -25.92 12.25 0.51
CA PHE A 96 -25.32 11.03 -0.02
C PHE A 96 -23.85 10.89 0.40
N THR A 97 -23.57 9.83 1.16
CA THR A 97 -22.22 9.45 1.59
C THR A 97 -21.85 8.11 0.99
N VAL A 98 -20.62 7.98 0.48
CA VAL A 98 -20.08 6.70 -0.01
C VAL A 98 -19.00 6.22 0.95
N THR A 99 -19.02 4.94 1.31
CA THR A 99 -17.96 4.32 2.10
C THR A 99 -16.77 3.98 1.20
N ASN A 100 -15.60 3.74 1.81
CA ASN A 100 -14.56 2.99 1.11
C ASN A 100 -15.07 1.59 0.73
N ALA A 101 -14.48 0.99 -0.31
CA ALA A 101 -14.61 -0.44 -0.54
C ALA A 101 -14.04 -1.24 0.65
N LEU A 102 -14.21 -2.56 0.65
CA LEU A 102 -13.71 -3.40 1.74
C LEU A 102 -12.19 -3.24 1.92
N GLY A 103 -11.45 -3.34 0.82
CA GLY A 103 -10.03 -3.03 0.73
C GLY A 103 -9.12 -4.01 1.48
N VAL A 104 -7.91 -3.53 1.78
CA VAL A 104 -6.96 -4.24 2.63
C VAL A 104 -7.40 -4.12 4.09
N HIS A 105 -7.96 -5.19 4.64
CA HIS A 105 -8.59 -5.17 5.97
C HIS A 105 -8.19 -6.36 6.84
N PRO A 106 -7.86 -6.15 8.13
CA PRO A 106 -7.50 -7.23 9.06
C PRO A 106 -8.50 -8.38 9.10
N ASN A 107 -9.80 -8.08 9.27
CA ASN A 107 -10.84 -9.11 9.30
C ASN A 107 -10.89 -10.00 8.04
N LEU A 108 -10.60 -9.47 6.85
CA LEU A 108 -10.59 -10.28 5.63
C LEU A 108 -9.33 -11.12 5.49
N ILE A 109 -8.20 -10.60 5.99
CA ILE A 109 -6.95 -11.35 6.10
C ILE A 109 -7.14 -12.51 7.08
N ASP A 110 -7.77 -12.26 8.24
CA ASP A 110 -8.05 -13.28 9.25
C ASP A 110 -9.08 -14.31 8.75
N LEU A 111 -10.09 -13.88 7.99
CA LEU A 111 -10.99 -14.81 7.30
C LEU A 111 -10.26 -15.70 6.30
N ALA A 112 -9.40 -15.13 5.45
CA ALA A 112 -8.59 -15.92 4.52
C ALA A 112 -7.66 -16.89 5.26
N PHE A 113 -7.08 -16.45 6.39
CA PHE A 113 -6.28 -17.31 7.26
C PHE A 113 -7.10 -18.45 7.86
N LEU A 114 -8.33 -18.18 8.31
CA LEU A 114 -9.23 -19.19 8.84
C LEU A 114 -9.52 -20.26 7.78
N ARG A 115 -9.79 -19.86 6.53
CA ARG A 115 -9.96 -20.79 5.39
C ARG A 115 -8.70 -21.59 5.10
N ALA A 116 -7.52 -20.98 5.21
CA ALA A 116 -6.25 -21.68 5.03
C ALA A 116 -6.04 -22.75 6.11
N ARG A 117 -6.30 -22.38 7.37
CA ARG A 117 -6.04 -23.22 8.54
C ARG A 117 -6.99 -24.41 8.62
N THR A 118 -8.22 -24.32 8.11
CA THR A 118 -9.14 -25.46 8.09
C THR A 118 -8.62 -26.66 7.29
N ALA A 119 -7.64 -26.45 6.40
CA ALA A 119 -6.97 -27.54 5.68
C ALA A 119 -5.76 -28.13 6.42
N LEU A 120 -5.44 -27.69 7.63
CA LEU A 120 -4.26 -28.10 8.39
C LEU A 120 -4.64 -28.74 9.73
N GLU A 121 -3.93 -29.80 10.10
CA GLU A 121 -4.08 -30.51 11.38
C GLU A 121 -2.98 -30.16 12.40
N GLY A 122 -1.89 -29.50 12.00
CA GLY A 122 -0.83 -29.05 12.91
C GLY A 122 0.31 -28.21 12.31
N ALA A 123 1.20 -27.68 13.15
CA ALA A 123 2.28 -26.74 12.79
C ALA A 123 3.33 -27.32 11.82
N ALA A 124 3.75 -28.58 12.04
CA ALA A 124 4.72 -29.25 11.15
C ALA A 124 4.18 -29.45 9.72
N GLU A 125 2.86 -29.51 9.58
CA GLU A 125 2.19 -29.62 8.29
C GLU A 125 2.11 -28.26 7.58
N ALA A 126 1.94 -27.18 8.34
CA ALA A 126 1.96 -25.81 7.81
C ALA A 126 3.28 -25.47 7.11
N ALA A 127 4.42 -25.83 7.72
CA ALA A 127 5.75 -25.52 7.19
C ALA A 127 6.06 -26.17 5.83
N ASN A 128 5.36 -27.26 5.49
CA ASN A 128 5.49 -27.94 4.20
C ASN A 128 4.24 -27.80 3.30
N THR A 129 3.44 -26.78 3.60
CA THR A 129 2.24 -26.42 2.84
C THR A 129 2.47 -25.10 2.12
N ALA A 130 2.10 -25.06 0.84
CA ALA A 130 1.97 -23.82 0.09
C ALA A 130 0.52 -23.35 0.11
N VAL A 131 0.30 -22.07 0.38
CA VAL A 131 -1.00 -21.40 0.28
C VAL A 131 -1.00 -20.54 -0.99
N VAL A 132 -1.91 -20.84 -1.91
CA VAL A 132 -2.10 -20.09 -3.16
C VAL A 132 -3.39 -19.32 -3.05
N VAL A 133 -3.29 -18.00 -2.94
CA VAL A 133 -4.46 -17.12 -2.84
C VAL A 133 -4.83 -16.61 -4.23
N VAL A 134 -6.06 -16.84 -4.65
CA VAL A 134 -6.53 -16.58 -6.01
C VAL A 134 -7.46 -15.39 -6.06
N GLY A 135 -7.00 -14.30 -6.66
CA GLY A 135 -7.81 -13.11 -6.96
C GLY A 135 -8.46 -13.19 -8.35
N ARG A 136 -9.47 -12.34 -8.59
CA ARG A 136 -10.06 -12.17 -9.94
C ARG A 136 -9.07 -11.55 -10.93
N GLY A 137 -8.29 -10.56 -10.46
CA GLY A 137 -7.52 -9.64 -11.28
C GLY A 137 -8.37 -8.46 -11.77
N ALA A 138 -7.74 -7.31 -11.97
CA ALA A 138 -8.37 -6.10 -12.51
C ALA A 138 -7.46 -5.43 -13.54
N SER A 139 -8.03 -4.62 -14.44
CA SER A 139 -7.24 -3.73 -15.31
C SER A 139 -6.57 -2.60 -14.53
N ASP A 140 -7.13 -2.25 -13.38
CA ASP A 140 -6.59 -1.25 -12.47
C ASP A 140 -5.39 -1.83 -11.67
N PRO A 141 -4.19 -1.25 -11.79
CA PRO A 141 -3.00 -1.76 -11.11
C PRO A 141 -3.08 -1.59 -9.58
N ASP A 142 -3.78 -0.57 -9.06
CA ASP A 142 -3.89 -0.36 -7.61
C ASP A 142 -4.66 -1.51 -6.96
N ALA A 143 -5.75 -1.94 -7.59
CA ALA A 143 -6.55 -3.06 -7.09
C ALA A 143 -5.74 -4.36 -7.04
N ASN A 144 -4.85 -4.58 -8.01
CA ASN A 144 -3.94 -5.72 -8.01
C ASN A 144 -2.85 -5.58 -6.95
N GLY A 145 -2.33 -4.37 -6.73
CA GLY A 145 -1.36 -4.05 -5.67
C GLY A 145 -1.93 -4.30 -4.27
N ASP A 146 -3.17 -3.85 -4.02
CA ASP A 146 -3.88 -4.10 -2.76
C ASP A 146 -4.12 -5.59 -2.52
N PHE A 147 -4.49 -6.34 -3.55
CA PHE A 147 -4.58 -7.79 -3.46
C PHE A 147 -3.26 -8.44 -3.08
N CYS A 148 -2.16 -8.10 -3.77
CA CYS A 148 -0.83 -8.59 -3.43
C CYS A 148 -0.41 -8.21 -2.00
N LYS A 149 -0.79 -7.02 -1.54
CA LYS A 149 -0.57 -6.57 -0.15
C LYS A 149 -1.34 -7.42 0.85
N VAL A 150 -2.61 -7.75 0.60
CA VAL A 150 -3.39 -8.69 1.43
C VAL A 150 -2.67 -10.04 1.54
N VAL A 151 -2.24 -10.60 0.41
CA VAL A 151 -1.56 -11.90 0.39
C VAL A 151 -0.22 -11.84 1.11
N ARG A 152 0.51 -10.73 1.00
CA ARG A 152 1.74 -10.52 1.76
C ARG A 152 1.46 -10.48 3.25
N LEU A 153 0.45 -9.73 3.69
CA LEU A 153 0.07 -9.63 5.11
C LEU A 153 -0.42 -10.98 5.67
N LEU A 154 -1.10 -11.80 4.86
CA LEU A 154 -1.47 -13.17 5.21
C LEU A 154 -0.25 -14.06 5.46
N ALA A 155 0.85 -13.82 4.73
CA ALA A 155 2.09 -14.59 4.85
C ALA A 155 2.89 -14.25 6.12
N GLU A 156 2.83 -12.98 6.56
CA GLU A 156 3.64 -12.52 7.67
C GLU A 156 3.25 -13.21 9.00
N GLY A 157 4.26 -13.63 9.76
CA GLY A 157 4.09 -14.20 11.11
C GLY A 157 3.26 -15.48 11.17
N ARG A 158 3.15 -16.23 10.07
CA ARG A 158 2.49 -17.54 9.98
C ARG A 158 3.48 -18.63 9.63
N GLU A 159 3.15 -19.87 9.97
CA GLU A 159 4.03 -21.05 9.82
C GLU A 159 3.94 -21.70 8.43
N PHE A 160 3.27 -21.08 7.46
CA PHE A 160 3.19 -21.63 6.10
C PHE A 160 4.56 -21.60 5.43
N GLY A 161 4.91 -22.66 4.71
CA GLY A 161 6.16 -22.71 3.94
C GLY A 161 6.19 -21.67 2.82
N TRP A 162 5.05 -21.49 2.14
CA TRP A 162 4.89 -20.50 1.08
C TRP A 162 3.48 -19.91 1.07
N VAL A 163 3.38 -18.62 0.76
CA VAL A 163 2.09 -17.95 0.52
C VAL A 163 2.24 -17.09 -0.74
N LEU A 164 1.45 -17.40 -1.77
CA LEU A 164 1.64 -16.86 -3.12
C LEU A 164 0.35 -16.22 -3.65
N PRO A 165 0.41 -14.99 -4.19
CA PRO A 165 -0.71 -14.40 -4.91
C PRO A 165 -0.75 -14.90 -6.35
N CYS A 166 -1.94 -15.19 -6.85
CA CYS A 166 -2.18 -15.40 -8.28
C CYS A 166 -3.58 -14.94 -8.68
N PHE A 167 -3.84 -14.99 -9.98
CA PHE A 167 -5.10 -14.52 -10.55
C PHE A 167 -5.73 -15.58 -11.44
N ILE A 168 -7.06 -15.69 -11.37
CA ILE A 168 -7.83 -16.54 -12.31
C ILE A 168 -8.06 -15.85 -13.67
N GLY A 169 -7.95 -14.51 -13.70
CA GLY A 169 -8.37 -13.63 -14.77
C GLY A 169 -7.45 -12.41 -14.97
N ILE A 170 -7.57 -11.78 -16.14
CA ILE A 170 -7.06 -10.44 -16.51
C ILE A 170 -5.53 -10.26 -16.45
N VAL A 171 -4.91 -10.41 -15.28
CA VAL A 171 -3.47 -10.17 -15.03
C VAL A 171 -2.72 -11.45 -14.67
N ARG A 172 -1.39 -11.34 -14.55
CA ARG A 172 -0.47 -12.44 -14.17
C ARG A 172 0.11 -12.18 -12.77
N PRO A 173 0.61 -13.23 -12.07
CA PRO A 173 0.70 -14.63 -12.49
C PRO A 173 -0.66 -15.35 -12.46
N ARG A 174 -0.90 -16.28 -13.40
CA ARG A 174 -2.13 -17.09 -13.45
C ARG A 174 -2.07 -18.23 -12.45
N LEU A 175 -3.25 -18.72 -12.03
CA LEU A 175 -3.34 -19.87 -11.12
C LEU A 175 -2.56 -21.07 -11.65
N GLU A 176 -2.78 -21.44 -12.92
CA GLU A 176 -2.06 -22.53 -13.60
C GLU A 176 -0.53 -22.35 -13.55
N GLU A 177 -0.01 -21.15 -13.84
CA GLU A 177 1.42 -20.85 -13.80
C GLU A 177 1.97 -20.95 -12.36
N THR A 178 1.17 -20.53 -11.39
CA THR A 178 1.58 -20.45 -9.97
C THR A 178 1.66 -21.83 -9.33
N VAL A 179 0.68 -22.71 -9.57
CA VAL A 179 0.70 -24.07 -9.04
C VAL A 179 1.83 -24.90 -9.65
N GLU A 180 2.14 -24.69 -10.93
CA GLU A 180 3.29 -25.30 -11.60
C GLU A 180 4.62 -24.81 -11.03
N LEU A 181 4.73 -23.51 -10.76
CA LEU A 181 5.93 -22.93 -10.16
C LEU A 181 6.16 -23.47 -8.75
N ILE A 182 5.12 -23.49 -7.92
CA ILE A 182 5.26 -23.92 -6.52
C ILE A 182 5.46 -25.42 -6.37
N ALA A 183 4.98 -26.23 -7.33
CA ALA A 183 5.25 -27.67 -7.37
C ALA A 183 6.76 -27.98 -7.39
N ARG A 184 7.58 -27.10 -7.96
CA ARG A 184 9.05 -27.24 -8.01
C ARG A 184 9.72 -27.16 -6.64
N ALA A 185 9.09 -26.46 -5.69
CA ALA A 185 9.53 -26.43 -4.30
C ALA A 185 9.19 -27.73 -3.53
N ARG A 186 8.46 -28.65 -4.17
CA ARG A 186 8.03 -29.95 -3.64
C ARG A 186 7.27 -29.84 -2.30
N PRO A 187 6.24 -28.97 -2.19
CA PRO A 187 5.39 -28.98 -1.02
C PRO A 187 4.66 -30.32 -0.90
N LYS A 188 4.38 -30.75 0.33
CA LYS A 188 3.49 -31.91 0.55
C LYS A 188 2.03 -31.58 0.25
N ARG A 189 1.65 -30.31 0.40
CA ARG A 189 0.28 -29.83 0.24
C ARG A 189 0.24 -28.45 -0.41
N ILE A 190 -0.78 -28.23 -1.25
CA ILE A 190 -1.15 -26.92 -1.78
C ILE A 190 -2.58 -26.61 -1.37
N VAL A 191 -2.79 -25.53 -0.64
CA VAL A 191 -4.11 -25.02 -0.26
C VAL A 191 -4.45 -23.84 -1.15
N VAL A 192 -5.52 -23.96 -1.94
CA VAL A 192 -5.96 -22.92 -2.87
C VAL A 192 -7.13 -22.16 -2.26
N ILE A 193 -6.98 -20.85 -2.07
CA ILE A 193 -7.98 -20.00 -1.41
C ILE A 193 -8.51 -18.99 -2.42
N PRO A 194 -9.78 -19.11 -2.85
CA PRO A 194 -10.41 -18.09 -3.66
C PRO A 194 -10.68 -16.83 -2.83
N TYR A 195 -9.93 -15.76 -3.08
CA TYR A 195 -10.17 -14.45 -2.48
C TYR A 195 -11.24 -13.72 -3.28
N LEU A 196 -12.45 -14.28 -3.24
CA LEU A 196 -13.66 -13.83 -3.91
C LEU A 196 -14.80 -13.79 -2.89
N LEU A 197 -15.72 -12.83 -3.03
CA LEU A 197 -16.84 -12.68 -2.10
C LEU A 197 -17.93 -13.72 -2.33
N PHE A 198 -18.21 -14.05 -3.59
CA PHE A 198 -19.32 -14.89 -4.00
C PHE A 198 -18.86 -15.98 -4.96
N GLY A 199 -19.70 -17.00 -5.09
CA GLY A 199 -19.53 -18.12 -6.00
C GLY A 199 -19.66 -17.78 -7.49
N GLY A 200 -20.08 -18.81 -8.24
CA GLY A 200 -20.35 -18.73 -9.67
C GLY A 200 -19.17 -19.15 -10.55
N ARG A 201 -19.20 -18.71 -11.82
CA ARG A 201 -18.31 -19.21 -12.89
C ARG A 201 -16.81 -19.15 -12.57
N LEU A 202 -16.34 -18.14 -11.84
CA LEU A 202 -14.92 -18.03 -11.50
C LEU A 202 -14.48 -19.11 -10.50
N ILE A 203 -15.32 -19.43 -9.51
CA ILE A 203 -15.06 -20.52 -8.57
C ILE A 203 -15.08 -21.87 -9.30
N ALA A 204 -16.03 -22.06 -10.22
CA ALA A 204 -16.07 -23.27 -11.05
C ALA A 204 -14.78 -23.44 -11.88
N LYS A 205 -14.29 -22.35 -12.48
CA LYS A 205 -13.02 -22.35 -13.23
C LYS A 205 -11.80 -22.65 -12.34
N ILE A 206 -11.75 -22.11 -11.12
CA ILE A 206 -10.69 -22.41 -10.15
C ILE A 206 -10.71 -23.91 -9.82
N ARG A 207 -11.89 -24.48 -9.56
CA ARG A 207 -12.06 -25.92 -9.26
C ARG A 207 -11.53 -26.78 -10.40
N GLU A 208 -11.92 -26.50 -11.64
CA GLU A 208 -11.44 -27.23 -12.81
C GLU A 208 -9.91 -27.20 -12.92
N GLN A 209 -9.27 -26.05 -12.71
CA GLN A 209 -7.81 -25.93 -12.74
C GLN A 209 -7.13 -26.67 -11.59
N VAL A 210 -7.72 -26.65 -10.39
CA VAL A 210 -7.22 -27.40 -9.23
C VAL A 210 -7.34 -28.91 -9.47
N ASP A 211 -8.47 -29.40 -9.95
CA ASP A 211 -8.71 -30.81 -10.24
C ASP A 211 -7.76 -31.31 -11.34
N SER A 212 -7.55 -30.50 -12.39
CA SER A 212 -6.59 -30.78 -13.46
C SER A 212 -5.14 -30.85 -12.94
N PHE A 213 -4.76 -29.98 -12.00
CA PHE A 213 -3.45 -30.03 -11.37
C PHE A 213 -3.29 -31.27 -10.47
N GLN A 214 -4.29 -31.57 -9.63
CA GLN A 214 -4.29 -32.74 -8.74
C GLN A 214 -4.16 -34.06 -9.52
N ALA A 215 -4.80 -34.16 -10.70
CA ALA A 215 -4.68 -35.32 -11.58
C ALA A 215 -3.25 -35.51 -12.13
N ARG A 216 -2.54 -34.40 -12.41
CA ARG A 216 -1.17 -34.42 -12.96
C ARG A 216 -0.10 -34.62 -11.89
N TYR A 217 -0.35 -34.17 -10.67
CA TYR A 217 0.56 -34.30 -9.52
C TYR A 217 -0.09 -35.00 -8.32
N PRO A 218 -0.45 -36.31 -8.41
CA PRO A 218 -1.19 -37.01 -7.36
C PRO A 218 -0.49 -37.06 -5.99
N TRP A 219 0.84 -36.90 -5.97
CA TRP A 219 1.65 -36.90 -4.74
C TRP A 219 1.65 -35.55 -3.99
N ILE A 220 1.14 -34.47 -4.59
CA ILE A 220 0.95 -33.19 -3.91
C ILE A 220 -0.54 -33.08 -3.57
N LYS A 221 -0.88 -33.13 -2.28
CA LYS A 221 -2.28 -32.97 -1.84
C LYS A 221 -2.74 -31.55 -2.13
N THR A 222 -3.64 -31.35 -3.08
CA THR A 222 -4.11 -30.03 -3.51
C THR A 222 -5.58 -29.89 -3.13
N GLU A 223 -5.90 -28.87 -2.34
CA GLU A 223 -7.24 -28.69 -1.77
C GLU A 223 -7.77 -27.29 -2.06
N LEU A 224 -8.97 -27.22 -2.67
CA LEU A 224 -9.68 -25.97 -2.90
C LEU A 224 -10.53 -25.62 -1.67
N MET A 225 -10.24 -24.49 -1.04
CA MET A 225 -10.99 -23.97 0.08
C MET A 225 -12.25 -23.23 -0.36
N PRO A 226 -13.26 -23.09 0.52
CA PRO A 226 -14.37 -22.16 0.29
C PRO A 226 -13.83 -20.74 0.05
N HIS A 227 -14.54 -19.99 -0.81
CA HIS A 227 -14.33 -18.55 -0.95
C HIS A 227 -14.69 -17.81 0.35
N LEU A 228 -14.52 -16.49 0.39
CA LEU A 228 -14.72 -15.73 1.63
C LEU A 228 -16.17 -15.89 2.14
N GLY A 229 -17.15 -15.62 1.26
CA GLY A 229 -18.57 -15.85 1.51
C GLY A 229 -19.14 -15.03 2.67
N SER A 230 -20.33 -15.41 3.10
CA SER A 230 -20.98 -14.86 4.30
C SER A 230 -20.22 -15.29 5.55
N HIS A 231 -19.70 -14.33 6.33
CA HIS A 231 -18.93 -14.59 7.55
C HIS A 231 -18.95 -13.39 8.49
N GLU A 232 -18.83 -13.62 9.80
CA GLU A 232 -18.80 -12.56 10.84
C GLU A 232 -17.72 -11.49 10.56
N HIS A 233 -16.52 -11.90 10.17
CA HIS A 233 -15.44 -11.00 9.76
C HIS A 233 -15.85 -10.06 8.61
N LEU A 234 -16.62 -10.52 7.62
CA LEU A 234 -17.11 -9.66 6.54
C LEU A 234 -18.10 -8.62 7.08
N PHE A 235 -19.04 -9.06 7.92
CA PHE A 235 -20.01 -8.17 8.54
C PHE A 235 -19.35 -7.11 9.43
N SER A 236 -18.31 -7.49 10.18
CA SER A 236 -17.51 -6.54 10.96
C SER A 236 -16.86 -5.46 10.09
N VAL A 237 -16.37 -5.78 8.89
CA VAL A 237 -15.87 -4.75 7.95
C VAL A 237 -17.00 -3.85 7.47
N MET A 238 -18.18 -4.42 7.18
CA MET A 238 -19.34 -3.64 6.75
C MET A 238 -19.80 -2.66 7.83
N ASP A 239 -19.86 -3.09 9.09
CA ASP A 239 -20.21 -2.25 10.24
C ASP A 239 -19.19 -1.13 10.43
N GLU A 240 -17.90 -1.42 10.30
CA GLU A 240 -16.85 -0.42 10.40
C GLU A 240 -16.97 0.64 9.28
N ARG A 241 -17.22 0.20 8.03
CA ARG A 241 -17.41 1.11 6.90
C ARG A 241 -18.65 1.99 7.06
N LEU A 242 -19.71 1.43 7.62
CA LEU A 242 -20.94 2.15 7.93
C LEU A 242 -20.72 3.20 9.02
N SER A 243 -20.13 2.82 10.17
CA SER A 243 -19.81 3.75 11.27
C SER A 243 -18.91 4.88 10.80
N GLN A 244 -17.85 4.58 10.04
CA GLN A 244 -16.96 5.59 9.46
C GLN A 244 -17.72 6.62 8.62
N ALA A 245 -18.65 6.16 7.78
CA ALA A 245 -19.47 7.05 6.95
C ALA A 245 -20.48 7.88 7.76
N MET A 246 -21.06 7.31 8.82
CA MET A 246 -21.99 8.01 9.71
C MET A 246 -21.28 9.09 10.55
N GLU A 247 -20.04 8.83 10.98
CA GLU A 247 -19.20 9.75 11.75
C GLU A 247 -18.51 10.80 10.86
N GLY A 248 -18.57 10.64 9.53
CA GLY A 248 -17.85 11.50 8.58
C GLY A 248 -16.34 11.28 8.57
N ALA A 249 -15.88 10.17 9.16
CA ALA A 249 -14.49 9.76 9.12
C ALA A 249 -14.10 9.38 7.69
N ARG A 250 -12.94 9.86 7.25
CA ARG A 250 -12.32 9.46 5.98
C ARG A 250 -11.01 8.76 6.28
N PRO A 251 -11.07 7.47 6.65
CA PRO A 251 -9.87 6.76 7.02
C PRO A 251 -8.92 6.71 5.82
N LEU A 252 -7.69 7.12 6.05
CA LEU A 252 -6.60 6.99 5.11
C LEU A 252 -6.22 5.50 5.00
N PRO A 253 -5.59 5.06 3.90
CA PRO A 253 -5.06 3.70 3.79
C PRO A 253 -4.08 3.31 4.92
N CYS A 254 -3.50 4.29 5.61
CA CYS A 254 -2.63 4.09 6.77
C CYS A 254 -3.39 3.84 8.08
N ASP A 255 -4.68 4.13 8.16
CA ASP A 255 -5.45 3.97 9.40
C ASP A 255 -5.72 2.50 9.72
N THR A 256 -5.68 1.62 8.70
CA THR A 256 -5.77 0.15 8.86
C THR A 256 -4.42 -0.56 8.75
N CYS A 257 -3.29 0.16 8.84
CA CYS A 257 -1.96 -0.46 8.74
C CYS A 257 -1.49 -1.09 10.07
N GLN A 258 -0.48 -1.94 9.99
CA GLN A 258 0.14 -2.66 11.12
C GLN A 258 0.62 -1.77 12.29
N TYR A 259 0.76 -0.46 12.07
CA TYR A 259 1.17 0.50 13.09
C TYR A 259 -0.02 1.09 13.88
N ARG A 260 -1.23 1.05 13.31
CA ARG A 260 -2.45 1.67 13.86
C ARG A 260 -3.42 0.65 14.42
N VAL A 261 -3.57 -0.48 13.73
CA VAL A 261 -4.44 -1.57 14.13
C VAL A 261 -3.68 -2.90 14.13
N PRO A 262 -4.03 -3.86 14.99
CA PRO A 262 -3.52 -5.21 14.89
C PRO A 262 -3.89 -5.82 13.53
N VAL A 263 -2.89 -6.06 12.68
CA VAL A 263 -3.08 -6.73 11.39
C VAL A 263 -2.64 -8.17 11.52
N SER A 264 -3.59 -9.08 11.75
CA SER A 264 -3.36 -10.52 11.76
C SER A 264 -2.16 -10.94 12.66
N ALA A 265 -1.08 -11.49 12.11
CA ALA A 265 0.11 -11.87 12.88
C ALA A 265 1.03 -10.70 13.25
N VAL A 266 0.86 -9.56 12.59
CA VAL A 266 1.79 -8.44 12.59
C VAL A 266 1.30 -7.39 13.58
N THR A 267 1.34 -7.74 14.86
CA THR A 267 0.77 -6.92 15.95
C THR A 267 1.83 -6.17 16.77
N LYS A 268 3.10 -6.57 16.70
CA LYS A 268 4.19 -6.01 17.52
C LYS A 268 4.51 -4.53 17.25
N GLN A 269 3.94 -3.95 16.19
CA GLN A 269 4.20 -2.58 15.74
C GLN A 269 3.05 -1.60 16.07
N VAL A 270 1.94 -2.10 16.61
CA VAL A 270 0.75 -1.29 16.91
C VAL A 270 1.05 -0.29 18.02
N GLY A 271 0.53 0.94 17.87
CA GLY A 271 0.69 2.01 18.86
C GLY A 271 2.05 2.71 18.80
N GLY A 272 2.93 2.31 17.89
CA GLY A 272 4.14 3.06 17.54
C GLY A 272 5.20 3.15 18.63
N LEU A 273 5.04 2.54 19.82
CA LEU A 273 6.03 2.62 20.91
C LEU A 273 7.39 2.07 20.48
N THR A 274 7.41 0.93 19.78
CA THR A 274 8.66 0.36 19.24
C THR A 274 9.30 1.27 18.19
N ALA A 275 8.48 1.88 17.32
CA ALA A 275 8.94 2.84 16.31
C ALA A 275 9.44 4.14 16.95
N LEU A 276 8.79 4.61 18.02
CA LEU A 276 9.20 5.75 18.83
C LEU A 276 10.51 5.46 19.56
N LEU A 277 10.66 4.28 20.18
CA LEU A 277 11.92 3.86 20.81
C LEU A 277 13.05 3.75 19.79
N TRP A 278 12.76 3.26 18.58
CA TRP A 278 13.72 3.27 17.47
C TRP A 278 14.06 4.68 17.01
N SER A 279 13.07 5.57 16.88
CA SER A 279 13.27 6.97 16.51
C SER A 279 14.04 7.74 17.58
N LEU A 280 13.71 7.55 18.85
CA LEU A 280 14.44 8.09 19.99
C LEU A 280 15.87 7.54 20.00
N ARG A 281 16.07 6.22 19.86
CA ARG A 281 17.40 5.62 19.78
C ARG A 281 18.18 6.14 18.57
N HIS A 282 17.54 6.29 17.43
CA HIS A 282 18.15 6.83 16.22
C HIS A 282 18.54 8.31 16.41
N GLY A 283 17.66 9.10 17.03
CA GLY A 283 17.92 10.47 17.47
C GLY A 283 19.03 10.53 18.52
N PHE A 284 19.08 9.58 19.46
CA PHE A 284 20.15 9.40 20.43
C PHE A 284 21.45 9.00 19.76
N THR A 285 21.45 8.21 18.69
CA THR A 285 22.68 7.95 17.92
C THR A 285 23.17 9.18 17.14
N HIS A 286 22.26 10.05 16.70
CA HIS A 286 22.64 11.36 16.13
C HIS A 286 23.03 12.39 17.18
N THR A 287 22.52 12.27 18.42
CA THR A 287 22.92 13.11 19.58
C THR A 287 24.02 12.47 20.44
N GLN A 288 24.49 11.27 20.08
CA GLN A 288 25.68 10.62 20.65
C GLN A 288 26.99 11.18 20.07
N ALA A 289 26.93 12.31 19.36
CA ALA A 289 27.97 13.29 19.54
C ALA A 289 27.98 13.69 21.02
N MET A 290 28.75 12.97 21.84
CA MET A 290 29.10 13.42 23.18
C MET A 290 29.50 14.90 23.08
N PRO A 291 29.23 15.73 24.11
CA PRO A 291 29.83 17.06 24.20
C PRO A 291 31.34 16.86 24.36
N HIS A 292 32.04 16.69 23.25
CA HIS A 292 33.47 16.80 23.19
C HIS A 292 33.77 18.29 23.18
N VAL A 293 34.62 18.72 24.12
CA VAL A 293 35.32 19.99 23.98
C VAL A 293 36.18 19.84 22.74
N HIS A 294 35.65 20.23 21.58
CA HIS A 294 36.47 20.33 20.40
C HIS A 294 37.57 21.34 20.72
N ALA A 295 38.84 20.96 20.55
CA ALA A 295 39.97 21.87 20.68
C ALA A 295 39.89 23.07 19.71
N HIS A 296 38.90 23.04 18.81
CA HIS A 296 38.58 24.05 17.82
C HIS A 296 37.07 24.33 17.81
N ARG A 297 36.68 25.54 17.42
CA ARG A 297 35.28 25.93 17.25
C ARG A 297 34.61 24.99 16.22
N PRO A 298 33.39 24.48 16.46
CA PRO A 298 32.70 23.64 15.48
C PRO A 298 32.44 24.44 14.21
N LEU A 299 32.73 23.83 13.06
CA LEU A 299 32.47 24.43 11.75
C LEU A 299 30.96 24.49 11.52
N SER A 300 30.45 25.62 11.04
CA SER A 300 29.07 25.72 10.58
C SER A 300 28.85 24.89 9.32
N LYS A 301 29.86 24.85 8.43
CA LYS A 301 29.86 24.01 7.22
C LYS A 301 31.23 23.45 6.89
N HIS A 302 31.25 22.23 6.36
CA HIS A 302 32.45 21.60 5.81
C HIS A 302 32.23 21.25 4.34
N VAL A 303 32.95 21.95 3.47
CA VAL A 303 32.95 21.78 2.02
C VAL A 303 34.07 20.82 1.63
N LEU A 304 33.70 19.64 1.17
CA LEU A 304 34.60 18.59 0.71
C LEU A 304 34.63 18.58 -0.81
N ILE A 305 35.81 18.68 -1.42
CA ILE A 305 35.96 18.76 -2.88
C ILE A 305 36.91 17.68 -3.36
N CYS A 306 36.43 16.84 -4.27
CA CYS A 306 37.22 15.77 -4.86
C CYS A 306 38.42 16.34 -5.62
N GLY A 307 39.61 15.91 -5.23
CA GLY A 307 40.87 16.35 -5.82
C GLY A 307 41.63 15.27 -6.57
N ASN A 308 40.97 14.15 -6.89
CA ASN A 308 41.54 13.06 -7.68
C ASN A 308 41.62 13.43 -9.16
N ALA A 309 42.38 12.67 -9.96
CA ALA A 309 42.74 12.97 -11.36
C ALA A 309 41.60 13.60 -12.18
N ASP A 310 40.48 12.90 -12.39
CA ASP A 310 39.36 13.39 -13.19
C ASP A 310 38.78 14.74 -12.71
N CYS A 311 38.65 14.92 -11.40
CA CYS A 311 38.13 16.18 -10.85
C CYS A 311 39.18 17.29 -10.93
N ALA A 312 40.45 16.96 -10.76
CA ALA A 312 41.55 17.91 -10.91
C ALA A 312 41.66 18.40 -12.35
N ASP A 313 41.56 17.50 -13.33
CA ASP A 313 41.54 17.82 -14.76
C ASP A 313 40.32 18.67 -15.13
N ALA A 314 39.18 18.44 -14.46
CA ALA A 314 37.98 19.26 -14.59
C ALA A 314 38.03 20.60 -13.80
N GLY A 315 39.16 20.94 -13.17
CA GLY A 315 39.40 22.24 -12.53
C GLY A 315 39.11 22.30 -11.02
N SER A 316 39.02 21.17 -10.30
CA SER A 316 38.71 21.20 -8.86
C SER A 316 39.76 21.92 -8.01
N ILE A 317 41.03 21.96 -8.45
CA ILE A 317 42.11 22.62 -7.72
C ILE A 317 41.93 24.15 -7.73
N THR A 318 41.57 24.74 -8.87
CA THR A 318 41.30 26.18 -8.95
C THR A 318 40.01 26.53 -8.22
N LEU A 319 38.98 25.68 -8.32
CA LEU A 319 37.74 25.80 -7.53
C LEU A 319 38.02 25.85 -6.01
N ILE A 320 38.86 24.95 -5.47
CA ILE A 320 39.24 24.95 -4.06
C ILE A 320 39.91 26.27 -3.66
N ALA A 321 40.85 26.75 -4.48
CA ALA A 321 41.56 28.01 -4.22
C ALA A 321 40.60 29.20 -4.23
N THR A 322 39.69 29.25 -5.21
CA THR A 322 38.71 30.33 -5.36
C THR A 322 37.69 30.33 -4.22
N LEU A 323 37.16 29.18 -3.81
CA LEU A 323 36.26 29.08 -2.65
C LEU A 323 36.94 29.52 -1.35
N ARG A 324 38.19 29.12 -1.11
CA ARG A 324 38.95 29.58 0.07
C ARG A 324 39.16 31.09 0.06
N ARG A 325 39.48 31.66 -1.10
CA ARG A 325 39.67 33.12 -1.26
C ARG A 325 38.37 33.87 -0.99
N LEU A 326 37.24 33.40 -1.52
CA LEU A 326 35.92 34.01 -1.33
C LEU A 326 35.47 33.93 0.13
N LEU A 327 35.64 32.78 0.79
CA LEU A 327 35.31 32.63 2.22
C LEU A 327 36.19 33.49 3.13
N LYS A 328 37.47 33.67 2.77
CA LYS A 328 38.35 34.60 3.49
C LYS A 328 37.90 36.05 3.33
N ALA A 329 37.37 36.43 2.16
CA ALA A 329 36.85 37.78 1.93
C ALA A 329 35.58 38.07 2.75
N THR A 330 34.83 37.04 3.14
CA THR A 330 33.60 37.17 3.95
C THR A 330 33.87 37.07 5.46
N GLY A 331 35.11 36.79 5.88
CA GLY A 331 35.50 36.61 7.28
C GLY A 331 34.96 35.33 7.93
N ARG A 332 34.47 34.37 7.13
CA ARG A 332 33.86 33.12 7.60
C ARG A 332 34.77 31.90 7.42
N GLU A 333 36.05 32.10 7.12
CA GLU A 333 37.02 31.02 6.87
C GLU A 333 37.28 30.11 8.08
N ASN A 334 36.97 30.58 9.28
CA ASN A 334 37.09 29.83 10.54
C ASN A 334 35.79 29.08 10.90
N GLU A 335 34.69 29.34 10.20
CA GLU A 335 33.40 28.68 10.40
C GLU A 335 33.07 27.73 9.24
N ILE A 336 33.49 28.07 8.02
CA ILE A 336 33.27 27.29 6.81
C ILE A 336 34.60 26.81 6.26
N ARG A 337 34.87 25.51 6.36
CA ARG A 337 36.14 24.90 5.94
C ARG A 337 36.01 24.28 4.56
N VAL A 338 36.97 24.55 3.68
CA VAL A 338 37.13 23.85 2.39
C VAL A 338 38.29 22.87 2.46
N THR A 339 38.00 21.58 2.31
CA THR A 339 38.98 20.49 2.35
C THR A 339 39.01 19.73 1.02
N LYS A 340 40.22 19.56 0.48
CA LYS A 340 40.47 18.66 -0.65
C LYS A 340 40.39 17.22 -0.15
N THR A 341 39.63 16.37 -0.84
CA THR A 341 39.51 14.94 -0.55
C THR A 341 40.11 14.10 -1.68
N SER A 342 40.26 12.79 -1.40
CA SER A 342 40.51 11.77 -2.42
C SER A 342 39.26 11.53 -3.28
N CYS A 343 39.28 10.51 -4.14
CA CYS A 343 38.13 10.14 -4.96
C CYS A 343 36.87 9.95 -4.10
N MET A 344 35.75 10.52 -4.55
CA MET A 344 34.44 10.42 -3.90
C MET A 344 33.49 9.46 -4.63
N GLY A 345 34.02 8.61 -5.53
CA GLY A 345 33.26 7.58 -6.26
C GLY A 345 32.47 8.08 -7.47
N ARG A 346 32.75 9.30 -7.97
CA ARG A 346 31.99 9.98 -9.04
C ARG A 346 32.87 10.47 -10.19
N CYS A 347 33.75 9.60 -10.64
CA CYS A 347 34.59 9.83 -11.81
C CYS A 347 33.72 10.17 -13.04
N GLY A 348 34.18 11.11 -13.87
CA GLY A 348 33.43 11.59 -15.04
C GLY A 348 32.34 12.65 -14.79
N GLU A 349 31.94 12.89 -13.53
CA GLU A 349 30.91 13.88 -13.16
C GLU A 349 31.48 15.10 -12.41
N GLY A 350 32.81 15.19 -12.33
CA GLY A 350 33.54 16.18 -11.54
C GLY A 350 33.58 17.58 -12.17
N PRO A 351 33.96 18.61 -11.39
CA PRO A 351 34.31 18.56 -9.97
C PRO A 351 33.11 18.26 -9.05
N THR A 352 33.31 17.31 -8.12
CA THR A 352 32.31 16.95 -7.11
C THR A 352 32.56 17.73 -5.83
N VAL A 353 31.50 18.34 -5.28
CA VAL A 353 31.53 19.10 -4.02
C VAL A 353 30.45 18.56 -3.09
N ALA A 354 30.80 18.17 -1.87
CA ALA A 354 29.86 17.80 -0.83
C ALA A 354 29.91 18.82 0.32
N VAL A 355 28.74 19.23 0.82
CA VAL A 355 28.62 20.20 1.90
C VAL A 355 27.90 19.55 3.08
N TYR A 356 28.58 19.49 4.22
CA TYR A 356 28.06 19.01 5.49
C TYR A 356 27.88 20.16 6.48
N PRO A 357 26.90 20.10 7.41
CA PRO A 357 26.00 18.97 7.71
C PRO A 357 24.81 18.82 6.74
N ASP A 358 24.63 19.73 5.80
CA ASP A 358 23.45 19.80 4.92
C ASP A 358 23.23 18.54 4.07
N GLY A 359 24.26 17.72 3.87
CA GLY A 359 24.17 16.47 3.11
C GLY A 359 23.99 16.69 1.60
N VAL A 360 24.31 17.89 1.11
CA VAL A 360 24.11 18.28 -0.29
C VAL A 360 25.35 17.97 -1.12
N TRP A 361 25.13 17.37 -2.28
CA TRP A 361 26.17 17.07 -3.25
C TRP A 361 25.93 17.87 -4.53
N TYR A 362 27.01 18.45 -5.05
CA TYR A 362 27.05 19.16 -6.31
C TYR A 362 27.96 18.44 -7.28
N ARG A 363 27.58 18.46 -8.55
CA ARG A 363 28.33 17.87 -9.67
C ARG A 363 28.66 18.91 -10.72
N GLY A 364 29.76 18.69 -11.45
CA GLY A 364 30.20 19.58 -12.53
C GLY A 364 30.45 21.03 -12.11
N VAL A 365 30.83 21.26 -10.85
CA VAL A 365 31.01 22.62 -10.30
C VAL A 365 32.23 23.28 -10.93
N LYS A 366 32.04 24.38 -11.64
CA LYS A 366 33.12 25.15 -12.26
C LYS A 366 33.58 26.26 -11.33
N GLU A 367 34.78 26.77 -11.58
CA GLU A 367 35.30 27.91 -10.83
C GLU A 367 34.38 29.14 -10.90
N ALA A 368 33.70 29.37 -12.02
CA ALA A 368 32.74 30.46 -12.19
C ALA A 368 31.52 30.34 -11.24
N ASP A 369 31.18 29.12 -10.82
CA ASP A 369 30.06 28.84 -9.92
C ASP A 369 30.43 29.09 -8.44
N ALA A 370 31.72 29.28 -8.13
CA ALA A 370 32.22 29.39 -6.75
C ALA A 370 31.59 30.57 -5.99
N LYS A 371 31.34 31.70 -6.68
CA LYS A 371 30.73 32.88 -6.06
C LYS A 371 29.28 32.60 -5.66
N GLU A 372 28.49 32.06 -6.58
CA GLU A 372 27.10 31.68 -6.33
C GLU A 372 27.00 30.63 -5.22
N LEU A 373 27.88 29.62 -5.23
CA LEU A 373 27.90 28.60 -4.20
C LEU A 373 28.16 29.19 -2.80
N VAL A 374 29.07 30.17 -2.69
CA VAL A 374 29.35 30.86 -1.43
C VAL A 374 28.17 31.71 -0.98
N GLU A 375 27.64 32.56 -1.87
CA GLU A 375 26.59 33.53 -1.53
C GLU A 375 25.25 32.86 -1.23
N GLU A 376 24.85 31.90 -2.06
CA GLU A 376 23.57 31.20 -1.94
C GLU A 376 23.64 30.11 -0.87
N HIS A 377 24.53 29.12 -1.04
CA HIS A 377 24.48 27.94 -0.18
C HIS A 377 25.29 28.11 1.11
N LEU A 378 26.54 28.55 1.02
CA LEU A 378 27.43 28.54 2.19
C LEU A 378 27.07 29.63 3.21
N LEU A 379 26.57 30.78 2.75
CA LEU A 379 26.20 31.90 3.62
C LEU A 379 24.71 32.04 3.88
N SER A 380 23.86 31.66 2.92
CA SER A 380 22.40 31.94 2.98
C SER A 380 21.52 30.69 3.04
N ASP A 381 22.09 29.48 3.13
CA ASP A 381 21.36 28.20 3.16
C ASP A 381 20.41 27.96 1.97
N ARG A 382 20.63 28.63 0.83
CA ARG A 382 19.87 28.43 -0.41
C ARG A 382 20.63 27.57 -1.39
N LEU A 383 20.01 26.50 -1.89
CA LEU A 383 20.68 25.54 -2.78
C LEU A 383 20.87 26.12 -4.19
N VAL A 384 22.04 25.84 -4.78
CA VAL A 384 22.27 26.08 -6.21
C VAL A 384 21.68 24.92 -7.02
N SER A 385 20.35 24.90 -7.13
CA SER A 385 19.55 23.76 -7.61
C SER A 385 20.02 23.16 -8.95
N ARG A 386 20.52 23.98 -9.88
CA ARG A 386 21.06 23.53 -11.18
C ARG A 386 22.30 22.66 -11.08
N LEU A 387 23.06 22.78 -9.99
CA LEU A 387 24.29 22.03 -9.74
C LEU A 387 24.08 20.85 -8.79
N VAL A 388 22.95 20.81 -8.09
CA VAL A 388 22.61 19.73 -7.16
C VAL A 388 22.55 18.44 -7.95
N ASP A 389 23.21 17.43 -7.40
CA ASP A 389 23.11 16.09 -7.95
C ASP A 389 21.75 15.46 -7.61
N ASN A 390 21.03 15.03 -8.64
CA ASN A 390 19.65 14.57 -8.53
C ASN A 390 19.52 13.05 -8.29
N ILE A 391 20.59 12.33 -7.94
CA ILE A 391 20.58 10.85 -7.87
C ILE A 391 20.30 10.33 -6.44
N MET A 392 20.13 11.21 -5.44
CA MET A 392 19.56 10.83 -4.13
C MET A 392 18.04 11.03 -4.01
N GLN A 393 17.31 11.13 -5.14
CA GLN A 393 15.85 11.00 -5.18
C GLN A 393 15.42 9.56 -5.50
#